data_AF-A0A1M4YVX8-F1
#
_entry.id   AF-A0A1M4YVX8-F1
#
_cell.length_a   1.000
_cell.length_b   1.000
_cell.length_c   1.000
_cell.angle_alpha   90.00
_cell.angle_beta   90.00
_cell.angle_gamma   90.00
#
_symmetry.space_group_name_H-M   'P 1'
#
loop_
_entity.id
_entity.type
_entity.pdbx_description
1 polymer ?
#
loop_
_entity_poly.entity_id
_entity_poly.type
_entity_poly.pdbx_seq_one_letter_code
_entity_poly.pdbx_strand_id
1 'polypeptide(L)'
;MRLRFILKPFSFLFLLEGSTDYLLVWETLDTEEATYIWTIEKNRQSLKLALANLPDILSLIKAQGKQAYLKSSGDNFIRIIHQYTKPMNGFVLWKDELENHL
;
A
#
# COMPACT_ATOMS: atom_id res chain seq x y z
N MET A 1 15.19 -2.53 6.05
CA MET A 1 14.05 -2.90 5.19
C MET A 1 13.45 -4.22 5.68
N ARG A 2 12.15 -4.29 5.98
CA ARG A 2 11.42 -5.54 6.29
C ARG A 2 10.37 -5.74 5.21
N LEU A 3 10.43 -6.87 4.50
CA LEU A 3 9.57 -7.22 3.36
C LEU A 3 8.74 -8.45 3.71
N ARG A 4 7.43 -8.42 3.45
CA ARG A 4 6.52 -9.57 3.65
C ARG A 4 5.81 -9.92 2.35
N PHE A 5 5.81 -11.21 1.99
CA PHE A 5 5.15 -11.72 0.79
C PHE A 5 3.76 -12.30 1.11
N ILE A 6 2.80 -12.09 0.21
CA ILE A 6 1.46 -12.68 0.18
C ILE A 6 1.36 -13.39 -1.18
N LEU A 7 1.12 -14.71 -1.17
CA LEU A 7 1.37 -15.53 -2.36
C LEU A 7 0.20 -15.61 -3.37
N LYS A 8 -1.02 -15.17 -3.02
CA LYS A 8 -2.19 -15.24 -3.90
C LYS A 8 -3.17 -14.06 -3.67
N PRO A 9 -3.29 -13.11 -4.61
CA PRO A 9 -2.34 -12.83 -5.70
C PRO A 9 -0.95 -12.45 -5.12
N PHE A 10 0.12 -12.58 -5.93
CA PHE A 10 1.46 -12.25 -5.47
C PHE A 10 1.55 -10.76 -5.15
N SER A 11 1.61 -10.44 -3.87
CA SER A 11 1.72 -9.08 -3.38
C SER A 11 2.75 -9.02 -2.26
N PHE A 12 3.29 -7.83 -2.06
CA PHE A 12 4.29 -7.61 -1.03
C PHE A 12 4.00 -6.34 -0.27
N LEU A 13 4.38 -6.37 1.00
CA LEU A 13 4.20 -5.28 1.93
C LEU A 13 5.57 -4.82 2.44
N PHE A 14 5.79 -3.52 2.39
CA PHE A 14 7.03 -2.89 2.83
C PHE A 14 6.77 -1.51 3.43
N LEU A 15 7.72 -1.05 4.24
CA LEU A 15 7.70 0.26 4.88
C LEU A 15 8.72 1.16 4.19
N LEU A 16 8.27 2.35 3.77
CA LEU A 16 9.12 3.44 3.33
C LEU A 16 9.17 4.52 4.40
N GLU A 17 10.30 5.20 4.48
CA GLU A 17 10.44 6.41 5.28
C GLU A 17 10.27 7.61 4.35
N GLY A 18 9.17 8.34 4.50
CA GLY A 18 8.93 9.62 3.83
C GLY A 18 9.57 10.77 4.59
N SER A 19 9.35 12.01 4.17
CA SER A 19 9.89 13.19 4.84
C SER A 19 9.26 13.42 6.23
N THR A 20 7.93 13.46 6.28
CA THR A 20 7.13 13.71 7.50
C THR A 20 6.57 12.45 8.13
N ASP A 21 6.31 11.43 7.32
CA ASP A 21 5.54 10.25 7.71
C ASP A 21 6.26 8.96 7.30
N TYR A 22 5.89 7.85 7.93
CA TYR A 22 6.15 6.52 7.40
C TYR A 22 5.04 6.13 6.42
N LEU A 23 5.41 5.53 5.31
CA LEU A 23 4.46 4.99 4.34
C LEU A 23 4.49 3.47 4.40
N LEU A 24 3.37 2.86 4.78
CA LEU A 24 3.19 1.42 4.65
C LEU A 24 2.58 1.13 3.29
N VAL A 25 3.31 0.38 2.46
CA VAL A 25 2.93 0.13 1.06
C VAL A 25 2.57 -1.33 0.87
N TRP A 26 1.38 -1.60 0.32
CA TRP A 26 0.94 -2.91 -0.17
C TRP A 26 0.80 -2.88 -1.69
N GLU A 27 1.65 -3.63 -2.37
CA GLU A 27 1.71 -3.69 -3.84
C GLU A 27 1.42 -5.11 -4.33
N THR A 28 0.57 -5.24 -5.36
CA THR A 28 0.38 -6.50 -6.09
C THR A 28 1.08 -6.46 -7.43
N LEU A 29 1.88 -7.48 -7.76
CA LEU A 29 2.52 -7.60 -9.07
C LEU A 29 1.58 -8.20 -10.13
N ASP A 30 1.91 -7.95 -11.40
CA ASP A 30 1.42 -8.66 -12.57
C ASP A 30 -0.11 -8.68 -12.75
N THR A 31 -0.81 -7.69 -12.19
CA THR A 31 -2.26 -7.52 -12.28
C THR A 31 -2.62 -6.05 -12.48
N GLU A 32 -3.81 -5.75 -13.01
CA GLU A 32 -4.38 -4.39 -13.09
C GLU A 32 -4.85 -3.89 -11.69
N GLU A 33 -4.09 -4.21 -10.65
CA GLU A 33 -4.40 -3.85 -9.28
C GLU A 33 -3.69 -2.54 -8.90
N ALA A 34 -4.12 -1.98 -7.77
CA ALA A 34 -3.60 -0.71 -7.26
C ALA A 34 -2.57 -0.95 -6.15
N THR A 35 -1.60 -0.05 -6.04
CA THR A 35 -0.79 0.13 -4.83
C THR A 35 -1.64 0.78 -3.75
N TYR A 36 -1.57 0.26 -2.53
CA TYR A 36 -2.21 0.84 -1.36
C TYR A 36 -1.15 1.39 -0.42
N ILE A 37 -1.35 2.61 0.06
CA ILE A 37 -0.41 3.32 0.89
C ILE A 37 -1.15 3.84 2.12
N TRP A 38 -0.68 3.46 3.31
CA TRP A 38 -1.12 4.07 4.56
C TRP A 38 -0.05 5.01 5.07
N THR A 39 -0.42 6.26 5.30
CA THR A 39 0.43 7.26 5.91
C THR A 39 0.34 7.13 7.43
N ILE A 40 1.49 7.03 8.08
CA ILE A 40 1.61 6.84 9.51
C ILE A 40 2.54 7.93 10.03
N GLU A 41 2.09 8.70 11.00
CA GLU A 41 2.92 9.68 11.69
C GLU A 41 4.28 9.08 12.07
N LYS A 42 5.38 9.85 11.94
CA LYS A 42 6.75 9.45 12.32
C LYS A 42 6.95 9.30 13.84
N ASN A 43 6.11 8.49 14.45
CA ASN A 43 6.08 8.16 15.86
C ASN A 43 6.13 6.63 16.01
N ARG A 44 7.06 6.16 16.84
CA ARG A 44 7.26 4.72 17.09
C ARG A 44 6.01 4.03 17.63
N GLN A 45 5.21 4.74 18.43
CA GLN A 45 3.97 4.22 18.97
C GLN A 45 2.90 4.10 17.87
N SER A 46 2.73 5.13 17.05
CA SER A 46 1.81 5.13 15.90
C SER A 46 2.16 4.01 14.91
N LEU A 47 3.45 3.81 14.62
CA LEU A 47 3.93 2.71 13.79
C LEU A 47 3.64 1.32 14.38
N LYS A 48 3.87 1.13 15.69
CA LYS A 48 3.56 -0.15 16.36
C LYS A 48 2.08 -0.47 16.27
N LEU A 49 1.22 0.50 16.53
CA LEU A 49 -0.23 0.34 16.46
C LEU A 49 -0.69 0.02 15.04
N ALA A 50 -0.17 0.74 14.04
CA ALA A 50 -0.47 0.48 12.64
C ALA A 50 -0.08 -0.95 12.21
N LEU A 51 1.12 -1.39 12.57
CA LEU A 51 1.60 -2.74 12.25
C LEU A 51 0.82 -3.85 12.99
N ALA A 52 0.32 -3.57 14.20
CA ALA A 52 -0.51 -4.49 14.96
C ALA A 52 -1.90 -4.67 14.34
N ASN A 53 -2.49 -3.60 13.79
CA ASN A 53 -3.82 -3.60 13.17
C ASN A 53 -3.82 -4.10 11.72
N LEU A 54 -2.67 -4.07 11.07
CA LEU A 54 -2.50 -4.46 9.67
C LEU A 54 -3.07 -5.85 9.32
N PRO A 55 -2.89 -6.94 10.12
CA PRO A 55 -3.47 -8.23 9.80
C PRO A 55 -5.00 -8.18 9.66
N ASP A 56 -5.67 -7.40 10.51
CA ASP A 56 -7.12 -7.25 10.48
C ASP A 56 -7.57 -6.47 9.24
N ILE A 57 -6.84 -5.41 8.88
CA ILE A 57 -7.06 -4.66 7.64
C ILE A 57 -6.93 -5.58 6.42
N LEU A 58 -5.87 -6.39 6.36
CA LEU A 58 -5.64 -7.33 5.26
C LEU A 58 -6.75 -8.40 5.21
N SER A 59 -7.22 -8.87 6.38
CA SER A 59 -8.34 -9.82 6.46
C SER A 59 -9.64 -9.20 5.96
N LEU A 60 -9.93 -7.97 6.36
CA LEU A 60 -11.11 -7.22 5.93
C LEU A 60 -11.12 -7.00 4.42
N ILE A 61 -10.00 -6.57 3.85
CA ILE A 61 -9.85 -6.34 2.40
C ILE A 61 -10.02 -7.66 1.63
N LYS A 62 -9.51 -8.78 2.16
CA LYS A 62 -9.71 -10.10 1.57
C LYS A 62 -11.16 -10.57 1.64
N ALA A 63 -11.86 -10.30 2.74
CA ALA A 63 -13.22 -10.78 2.97
C ALA A 63 -14.29 -9.94 2.25
N GLN A 64 -14.17 -8.62 2.29
CA GLN A 64 -15.19 -7.69 1.77
C GLN A 64 -14.84 -7.11 0.40
N GLY A 65 -13.61 -7.37 -0.07
CA GLY A 65 -13.06 -6.77 -1.28
C GLY A 65 -12.54 -5.34 -1.05
N LYS A 66 -11.59 -4.95 -1.90
CA LYS A 66 -10.86 -3.68 -1.84
C LYS A 66 -11.76 -2.43 -1.91
N GLN A 67 -12.87 -2.53 -2.64
CA GLN A 67 -13.83 -1.43 -2.82
C GLN A 67 -14.62 -1.09 -1.56
N ALA A 68 -14.90 -2.09 -0.70
CA ALA A 68 -15.59 -1.85 0.56
C ALA A 68 -14.69 -1.11 1.56
N TYR A 69 -13.40 -1.48 1.60
CA TYR A 69 -12.41 -0.82 2.44
C TYR A 69 -12.14 0.64 2.03
N LEU A 70 -12.05 0.91 0.71
CA LEU A 70 -11.86 2.26 0.18
C LEU A 70 -12.97 3.25 0.59
N LYS A 71 -14.19 2.77 0.81
CA LYS A 71 -15.32 3.60 1.22
C LYS A 71 -15.32 3.91 2.72
N SER A 72 -14.56 3.16 3.52
CA SER A 72 -14.45 3.34 4.97
C SER A 72 -13.11 3.91 5.42
N SER A 73 -12.10 3.94 4.55
CA SER A 73 -10.78 4.51 4.84
C SER A 73 -10.84 6.03 4.89
N GLY A 74 -10.33 6.63 5.99
CA GLY A 74 -10.15 8.07 6.14
C GLY A 74 -8.93 8.63 5.40
N ASP A 75 -8.56 9.88 5.71
CA ASP A 75 -7.59 10.69 4.95
C ASP A 75 -6.15 10.14 4.88
N ASN A 76 -5.79 9.18 5.73
CA ASN A 76 -4.43 8.62 5.80
C ASN A 76 -4.21 7.44 4.83
N PHE A 77 -5.04 7.33 3.79
CA PHE A 77 -5.00 6.23 2.85
C PHE A 77 -5.00 6.71 1.41
N ILE A 78 -4.01 6.24 0.65
CA ILE A 78 -3.82 6.60 -0.75
C ILE A 78 -3.84 5.32 -1.58
N ARG A 79 -4.42 5.43 -2.77
CA ARG A 79 -4.48 4.35 -3.76
C ARG A 79 -3.91 4.84 -5.07
N ILE A 80 -2.85 4.20 -5.55
CA ILE A 80 -2.26 4.45 -6.86
C ILE A 80 -2.72 3.35 -7.81
N ILE A 81 -3.39 3.71 -8.91
CA ILE A 81 -3.83 2.74 -9.93
C ILE A 81 -2.78 2.72 -11.03
N HIS A 82 -2.24 1.54 -11.35
CA HIS A 82 -1.31 1.34 -12.45
C HIS A 82 -1.71 0.15 -13.32
N GLN A 83 -1.18 0.09 -14.55
CA GLN A 83 -1.41 -1.00 -15.49
C GLN A 83 -0.07 -1.53 -16.01
N TYR A 84 0.37 -2.67 -15.48
CA TYR A 84 1.58 -3.36 -15.96
C TYR A 84 1.39 -4.13 -17.27
N THR A 85 0.18 -4.12 -17.85
CA THR A 85 -0.16 -4.82 -19.09
C THR A 85 0.39 -4.13 -20.35
N LYS A 86 0.86 -2.88 -20.26
CA LYS A 86 1.51 -2.18 -21.37
C LYS A 86 3.04 -2.25 -21.25
N PRO A 87 3.78 -2.62 -22.31
CA PRO A 87 5.24 -2.82 -22.27
C PRO A 87 6.09 -1.59 -21.91
N MET A 88 5.48 -0.40 -21.81
CA MET A 88 6.21 0.86 -21.60
C MET A 88 5.68 1.56 -20.35
N ASN A 89 6.60 1.84 -19.42
CA ASN A 89 6.49 2.83 -18.35
C ASN A 89 5.59 2.51 -17.15
N GLY A 90 5.03 1.30 -16.98
CA GLY A 90 4.23 0.98 -15.78
C GLY A 90 4.97 1.22 -14.46
N PHE A 91 6.22 0.76 -14.37
CA PHE A 91 7.09 1.03 -13.21
C PHE A 91 7.48 2.51 -13.08
N VAL A 92 7.75 3.20 -14.19
CA VAL A 92 8.14 4.62 -14.17
C VAL A 92 6.99 5.49 -13.68
N LEU A 93 5.79 5.29 -14.23
CA LEU A 93 4.57 5.99 -13.81
C LEU A 93 4.22 5.69 -12.35
N TRP A 94 4.32 4.43 -11.94
CA TRP A 94 4.14 4.05 -10.54
C TRP A 94 5.14 4.77 -9.62
N LYS A 95 6.41 4.80 -10.01
CA LYS A 95 7.49 5.43 -9.24
C LYS A 95 7.25 6.93 -9.12
N ASP A 96 6.96 7.60 -10.23
CA ASP A 96 6.70 9.04 -10.27
C ASP A 96 5.50 9.40 -9.38
N GLU A 97 4.42 8.60 -9.43
CA GLU A 97 3.25 8.81 -8.56
C GLU A 97 3.57 8.57 -7.09
N LEU A 98 4.36 7.54 -6.77
CA LEU A 98 4.79 7.26 -5.40
C LEU A 98 5.70 8.39 -4.86
N GLU A 99 6.59 8.94 -5.67
CA GLU A 99 7.46 10.06 -5.31
C GLU A 99 6.67 11.35 -5.03
N ASN A 100 5.52 11.56 -5.67
CA ASN A 100 4.61 12.66 -5.33
C ASN A 100 3.98 12.55 -3.92
N HIS A 101 4.08 11.39 -3.27
CA HIS A 101 3.49 11.11 -1.96
C HIS A 101 4.54 10.93 -0.84
N LEU A 102 5.83 11.02 -1.14
CA LEU A 102 6.97 10.90 -0.20
C LEU A 102 7.42 12.27 0.35
#